data_AF-A0A1I9GEA4-F1
#
_entry.id   AF-A0A1I9GEA4-F1
#
_cell.length_a   1.000
_cell.length_b   1.000
_cell.length_c   1.000
_cell.angle_alpha   90.00
_cell.angle_beta   90.00
_cell.angle_gamma   90.00
#
_symmetry.space_group_name_H-M   'P 1'
#
loop_
_entity.id
_entity.type
_entity.pdbx_description
1 polymer ?
#
loop_
_entity_poly.entity_id
_entity_poly.type
_entity_poly.pdbx_seq_one_letter_code
_entity_poly.pdbx_strand_id
1 'polypeptide(L)'
;MARFARGNIRFNFADMQEKYKKFCQRTFDLQNQTLSNTDLLSTDEGSSGEDSDNEELATKLESMLDVNKGKSFTFDKKKLEFEQEEKERKALQKMLCDEPAGLSTAKHKKENDVKDKGLATAVLNEMPNSQTPALSVTKKLKIYRTYRAEDGTETTRVEVITRQQLIDAYVRIRTRCDETFI
;
A
#
# COMPACT_ATOMS: atom_id res chain seq x y z
N MET A 1 -11.99 53.82 -13.46
CA MET A 1 -12.32 52.39 -13.53
C MET A 1 -11.06 51.63 -13.92
N ALA A 2 -10.14 51.38 -12.98
CA ALA A 2 -8.88 50.70 -13.25
C ALA A 2 -9.12 49.19 -13.18
N ARG A 3 -9.37 48.56 -14.33
CA ARG A 3 -9.57 47.12 -14.43
C ARG A 3 -8.19 46.45 -14.39
N PHE A 4 -8.02 45.63 -13.36
CA PHE A 4 -6.84 44.83 -13.05
C PHE A 4 -6.11 44.31 -14.29
N ALA A 5 -4.84 44.67 -14.43
CA ALA A 5 -3.86 43.89 -15.17
C ALA A 5 -3.55 42.62 -14.36
N ARG A 6 -4.51 41.70 -14.26
CA ARG A 6 -4.20 40.31 -13.91
C ARG A 6 -3.60 39.67 -15.15
N GLY A 7 -2.29 39.91 -15.31
CA GLY A 7 -1.47 39.20 -16.27
C GLY A 7 -1.75 37.70 -16.16
N ASN A 8 -1.95 37.09 -17.31
CA ASN A 8 -2.18 35.67 -17.49
C ASN A 8 -1.01 34.87 -16.89
N ILE A 9 -1.08 34.46 -15.62
CA ILE A 9 -0.13 33.50 -15.00
C ILE A 9 -0.47 32.10 -15.53
N ARG A 10 -0.38 31.92 -16.85
CA ARG A 10 -0.22 30.60 -17.44
C ARG A 10 1.25 30.33 -17.33
N PHE A 11 1.66 29.53 -16.35
CA PHE A 11 2.99 28.95 -16.33
C PHE A 11 3.27 28.38 -17.72
N ASN A 12 4.19 29.01 -18.44
CA ASN A 12 4.53 28.63 -19.79
C ASN A 12 5.12 27.21 -19.73
N PHE A 13 4.52 26.27 -20.46
CA PHE A 13 4.97 24.88 -20.46
C PHE A 13 6.44 24.78 -20.87
N ALA A 14 6.89 25.65 -21.77
CA ALA A 14 8.30 25.76 -22.16
C ALA A 14 9.20 26.14 -20.96
N ASP A 15 8.81 27.13 -20.15
CA ASP A 15 9.57 27.53 -18.96
C ASP A 15 9.65 26.40 -17.92
N MET A 16 8.56 25.64 -17.76
CA MET A 16 8.53 24.49 -16.85
C MET A 16 9.45 23.36 -17.35
N GLN A 17 9.40 23.06 -18.65
CA GLN A 17 10.26 22.05 -19.28
C GLN A 17 11.74 22.47 -19.20
N GLU A 18 12.05 23.75 -19.39
CA GLU A 18 13.41 24.27 -19.24
C GLU A 18 13.91 24.16 -17.79
N LYS A 19 13.08 24.53 -16.81
CA LYS A 19 13.40 24.36 -15.39
C LYS A 19 13.61 22.89 -15.03
N TYR A 20 12.77 21.99 -15.53
CA TYR A 20 12.91 20.56 -15.33
C TYR A 20 14.23 20.03 -15.90
N LYS A 21 14.58 20.44 -17.13
CA LYS A 21 15.85 20.05 -17.75
C LYS A 21 17.06 20.56 -16.95
N LYS A 22 17.03 21.81 -16.50
CA LYS A 22 18.07 22.39 -15.63
C LYS A 22 18.18 21.65 -14.31
N PHE A 23 17.06 21.25 -13.72
CA PHE A 23 17.03 20.45 -12.50
C PHE A 23 17.67 19.08 -12.71
N CYS A 24 17.28 18.35 -13.76
CA CYS A 24 17.87 17.06 -14.09
C CYS A 24 19.39 17.17 -14.31
N GLN A 25 19.84 18.19 -15.03
CA GLN A 25 21.27 18.40 -15.27
C GLN A 25 22.02 18.67 -13.96
N ARG A 26 21.49 19.55 -13.11
CA ARG A 26 22.09 19.84 -11.80
C ARG A 26 22.17 18.59 -10.92
N THR A 27 21.14 17.76 -10.92
CA THR A 27 21.14 16.50 -10.16
C THR A 27 22.19 15.54 -10.70
N PHE A 28 22.29 15.39 -12.01
CA PHE A 28 23.29 14.54 -12.66
C PHE A 28 24.72 15.00 -12.34
N ASP A 29 25.00 16.30 -12.47
CA ASP A 29 26.32 16.86 -12.21
C ASP A 29 26.69 16.72 -10.73
N LEU A 30 25.75 16.97 -9.81
CA LEU A 30 25.97 16.79 -8.37
C LEU A 30 26.25 15.32 -8.02
N GLN A 31 25.50 14.38 -8.59
CA GLN A 31 25.73 12.95 -8.37
C GLN A 31 27.13 12.55 -8.84
N ASN A 32 27.51 12.97 -10.05
CA ASN A 32 28.83 12.66 -10.58
C ASN A 32 29.93 13.29 -9.72
N GLN A 33 29.76 14.55 -9.30
CA GLN A 33 30.68 15.22 -8.40
C GLN A 33 30.84 14.45 -7.08
N THR A 34 29.73 14.08 -6.43
CA THR A 34 29.75 13.32 -5.16
C THR A 34 30.40 11.94 -5.33
N LEU A 35 30.05 11.21 -6.39
CA LEU A 35 30.59 9.86 -6.63
C LEU A 35 32.04 9.85 -7.10
N SER A 36 32.49 10.92 -7.77
CA SER A 36 33.90 11.09 -8.17
C SER A 36 34.78 11.64 -7.04
N ASN A 37 34.18 12.08 -5.93
CA ASN A 37 34.94 12.64 -4.82
C ASN A 37 35.73 11.53 -4.11
N THR A 38 37.05 11.69 -4.04
CA THR A 38 37.97 10.79 -3.33
C THR A 38 38.25 11.20 -1.89
N ASP A 39 37.66 12.31 -1.43
CA ASP A 39 37.80 12.79 -0.06
C ASP A 39 37.31 11.74 0.94
N LEU A 40 38.08 11.53 2.02
CA LEU A 40 37.70 10.63 3.09
C LEU A 40 36.52 11.23 3.87
N LEU A 41 35.40 10.50 3.92
CA LEU A 41 34.23 10.89 4.69
C LEU A 41 34.50 10.78 6.19
N SER A 42 34.08 11.78 6.96
CA SER A 42 34.05 11.69 8.42
C SER A 42 32.93 10.76 8.86
N THR A 43 33.16 10.00 9.94
CA THR A 43 32.08 9.27 10.63
C THR A 43 31.08 10.29 11.19
N ASP A 44 29.79 10.09 10.87
CA ASP A 44 28.68 10.80 11.49
C ASP A 44 28.35 10.11 12.82
N GLU A 45 28.72 10.74 13.93
CA GLU A 45 28.46 10.24 15.30
C GLU A 45 26.99 10.44 15.74
N GLY A 46 26.09 10.79 14.82
CA GLY A 46 24.68 11.11 15.09
C GLY A 46 23.79 9.94 15.50
N SER A 47 24.28 8.70 15.57
CA SER A 47 23.51 7.57 16.10
C SER A 47 23.60 7.51 17.63
N SER A 48 23.13 8.57 18.30
CA SER A 48 22.86 8.53 19.74
C SER A 48 21.68 7.60 19.96
N GLY A 49 21.95 6.38 20.44
CA GLY A 49 20.94 5.42 20.88
C GLY A 49 20.28 5.91 22.17
N GLU A 50 19.44 6.93 22.05
CA GLU A 50 18.69 7.49 23.15
C GLU A 50 17.20 7.25 22.91
N ASP A 51 16.54 6.64 23.89
CA ASP A 51 15.11 6.31 24.00
C ASP A 51 14.13 7.51 23.83
N SER A 52 14.59 8.64 23.29
CA SER A 52 13.86 9.91 23.18
C SER A 52 12.64 9.84 22.26
N ASP A 53 12.72 9.08 21.17
CA ASP A 53 11.61 8.97 20.20
C ASP A 53 10.40 8.23 20.78
N ASN A 54 10.61 7.36 21.76
CA ASN A 54 9.56 6.51 22.31
C ASN A 54 8.68 7.29 23.32
N GLU A 55 9.28 8.22 24.07
CA GLU A 55 8.58 9.08 25.02
C GLU A 55 7.78 10.19 24.31
N GLU A 56 8.32 10.75 23.23
CA GLU A 56 7.61 11.72 22.39
C GLU A 56 6.43 11.07 21.63
N LEU A 57 6.62 9.83 21.14
CA LEU A 57 5.53 9.07 20.52
C LEU A 57 4.42 8.75 21.54
N ALA A 58 4.79 8.37 22.77
CA ALA A 58 3.85 8.07 23.84
C ALA A 58 3.00 9.30 24.22
N THR A 59 3.64 10.45 24.42
CA THR A 59 2.94 11.71 24.75
C THR A 59 2.03 12.18 23.62
N LYS A 60 2.44 12.01 22.35
CA LYS A 60 1.60 12.32 21.18
C LYS A 60 0.39 11.40 21.07
N LEU A 61 0.54 10.11 21.36
CA LEU A 61 -0.56 9.15 21.39
C LEU A 61 -1.54 9.45 22.53
N GLU A 62 -1.05 9.80 23.71
CA GLU A 62 -1.88 10.20 24.85
C GLU A 62 -2.70 11.45 24.53
N SER A 63 -2.07 12.47 23.94
CA SER A 63 -2.74 13.68 23.46
C SER A 63 -3.86 13.38 22.44
N MET A 64 -3.62 12.48 21.48
CA MET A 64 -4.65 12.08 20.51
C MET A 64 -5.81 11.30 21.15
N LEU A 65 -5.55 10.52 22.19
CA LEU A 65 -6.57 9.77 22.93
C LEU A 65 -7.41 10.70 23.81
N ASP A 66 -6.80 11.67 24.48
CA ASP A 66 -7.50 12.62 25.34
C ASP A 66 -8.39 13.61 24.56
N VAL A 67 -7.96 13.99 23.35
CA VAL A 67 -8.80 14.79 22.42
C VAL A 67 -10.09 14.06 22.01
N ASN A 68 -10.09 12.72 22.08
CA ASN A 68 -11.24 11.87 21.75
C ASN A 68 -12.06 11.45 22.98
N LYS A 69 -11.50 11.46 24.20
CA LYS A 69 -12.24 11.13 25.44
C LYS A 69 -13.34 12.14 25.77
N GLY A 70 -13.24 13.38 25.29
CA GLY A 70 -14.17 14.46 25.64
C GLY A 70 -15.38 14.65 24.72
N LYS A 71 -15.57 13.85 23.67
CA LYS A 71 -16.50 14.20 22.58
C LYS A 71 -17.54 13.11 22.31
N SER A 72 -18.68 13.22 23.02
CA SER A 72 -20.03 12.85 22.53
C SER A 72 -20.29 13.33 21.08
N PHE A 73 -19.53 14.32 20.62
CA PHE A 73 -19.57 14.97 19.31
C PHE A 73 -19.32 14.04 18.10
N THR A 74 -18.60 12.92 18.24
CA THR A 74 -18.36 11.99 17.10
C THR A 74 -19.62 11.20 16.73
N PHE A 75 -20.50 10.92 17.70
CA PHE A 75 -21.80 10.32 17.41
C PHE A 75 -22.74 11.33 16.74
N ASP A 76 -22.76 12.57 17.23
CA ASP A 76 -23.59 13.64 16.67
C ASP A 76 -23.16 14.03 15.25
N LYS A 77 -21.85 14.12 14.98
CA LYS A 77 -21.33 14.42 13.64
C LYS A 77 -21.68 13.33 12.62
N LYS A 78 -21.54 12.05 13.02
CA LYS A 78 -21.88 10.91 12.15
C LYS A 78 -23.39 10.81 11.88
N LYS A 79 -24.21 11.21 12.84
CA LYS A 79 -25.67 11.30 12.68
C LYS A 79 -26.08 12.43 11.73
N LEU A 80 -25.40 13.58 11.83
CA LEU A 80 -25.65 14.75 10.99
C LEU A 80 -25.21 14.53 9.53
N GLU A 81 -24.09 13.84 9.31
CA GLU A 81 -23.65 13.40 7.98
C GLU A 81 -24.66 12.43 7.33
N PHE A 82 -25.19 11.47 8.08
CA PHE A 82 -26.19 10.51 7.59
C PHE A 82 -27.52 11.18 7.18
N GLU A 83 -28.00 12.15 7.97
CA GLU A 83 -29.24 12.89 7.67
C GLU A 83 -29.10 13.76 6.41
N GLN A 84 -27.92 14.34 6.19
CA GLN A 84 -27.64 15.15 5.01
C GLN A 84 -27.58 14.28 3.74
N GLU A 85 -26.93 13.12 3.81
CA GLU A 85 -26.86 12.14 2.71
C GLU A 85 -28.26 11.61 2.32
N GLU A 86 -29.12 11.32 3.29
CA GLU A 86 -30.49 10.85 3.01
C GLU A 86 -31.33 11.91 2.27
N LYS A 87 -31.13 13.19 2.62
CA LYS A 87 -31.81 14.31 1.98
C LYS A 87 -31.37 14.51 0.53
N GLU A 88 -30.08 14.40 0.25
CA GLU A 88 -29.54 14.45 -1.12
C GLU A 88 -30.06 13.29 -1.97
N ARG A 89 -30.10 12.08 -1.41
CA ARG A 89 -30.66 10.90 -2.08
C ARG A 89 -32.13 11.10 -2.45
N LYS A 90 -32.96 11.63 -1.55
CA LYS A 90 -34.38 11.94 -1.82
C LYS A 90 -34.53 13.03 -2.88
N ALA A 91 -33.68 14.06 -2.88
CA ALA A 91 -33.69 15.12 -3.90
C ALA A 91 -33.32 14.58 -5.29
N LEU A 92 -32.30 13.73 -5.38
CA LEU A 92 -31.92 13.03 -6.60
C LEU A 92 -33.05 12.12 -7.11
N GLN A 93 -33.66 11.34 -6.23
CA GLN A 93 -34.80 10.48 -6.58
C GLN A 93 -35.99 11.29 -7.09
N LYS A 94 -36.25 12.46 -6.50
CA LYS A 94 -37.31 13.36 -6.96
C LYS A 94 -37.01 13.92 -8.35
N MET A 95 -35.79 14.39 -8.61
CA MET A 95 -35.40 14.87 -9.95
C MET A 95 -35.47 13.77 -11.03
N LEU A 96 -35.24 12.51 -10.64
CA LEU A 96 -35.32 11.37 -11.57
C LEU A 96 -36.77 10.93 -11.84
N CYS A 97 -37.69 11.14 -10.89
CA CYS A 97 -39.12 10.83 -11.06
C CYS A 97 -39.95 11.99 -11.66
N ASP A 98 -39.48 13.24 -11.57
CA ASP A 98 -40.17 14.43 -12.07
C ASP A 98 -39.87 14.76 -13.56
N GLU A 99 -39.35 13.80 -14.34
CA GLU A 99 -39.24 13.92 -15.81
C GLU A 99 -40.49 13.29 -16.47
N PRO A 100 -41.45 14.09 -16.98
CA PRO A 100 -42.61 13.55 -17.68
C PRO A 100 -42.23 13.18 -19.11
N ALA A 101 -42.56 11.95 -19.47
CA ALA A 101 -42.59 11.42 -20.83
C ALA A 101 -43.13 12.41 -21.89
N GLY A 102 -42.42 12.51 -23.03
CA GLY A 102 -42.85 13.33 -24.17
C GLY A 102 -42.19 12.99 -25.52
N LEU A 103 -42.71 11.94 -26.18
CA LEU A 103 -42.93 11.76 -27.64
C LEU A 103 -41.79 11.46 -28.65
N SER A 104 -41.93 10.24 -29.23
CA SER A 104 -41.79 9.86 -30.66
C SER A 104 -40.37 9.74 -31.26
N THR A 105 -39.95 8.62 -31.83
CA THR A 105 -40.51 8.02 -33.07
C THR A 105 -39.99 6.59 -33.33
N ALA A 106 -40.83 5.81 -34.02
CA ALA A 106 -40.51 4.79 -35.02
C ALA A 106 -39.86 3.44 -34.62
N LYS A 107 -40.75 2.46 -34.39
CA LYS A 107 -40.83 1.14 -35.06
C LYS A 107 -39.53 0.57 -35.67
N HIS A 108 -39.05 -0.54 -35.10
CA HIS A 108 -38.69 -1.73 -35.90
C HIS A 108 -39.14 -3.01 -35.17
N LYS A 109 -39.32 -4.05 -35.97
CA LYS A 109 -40.33 -5.11 -35.88
C LYS A 109 -39.68 -6.46 -35.54
N LYS A 110 -40.30 -7.22 -34.61
CA LYS A 110 -40.31 -8.72 -34.45
C LYS A 110 -38.96 -9.41 -34.18
N GLU A 111 -38.82 -10.54 -33.47
CA GLU A 111 -39.70 -11.53 -32.80
C GLU A 111 -38.80 -12.45 -31.95
N ASN A 112 -39.35 -13.05 -30.87
CA ASN A 112 -39.02 -14.36 -30.25
C ASN A 112 -37.59 -14.60 -29.72
N ASP A 113 -37.30 -15.43 -28.72
CA ASP A 113 -38.00 -16.18 -27.68
C ASP A 113 -36.86 -16.90 -26.89
N VAL A 114 -37.05 -17.13 -25.58
CA VAL A 114 -36.49 -18.26 -24.79
C VAL A 114 -34.98 -18.37 -24.38
N LYS A 115 -34.83 -18.55 -23.04
CA LYS A 115 -33.84 -19.32 -22.22
C LYS A 115 -32.36 -18.93 -22.21
N ASP A 116 -31.81 -18.61 -21.03
CA ASP A 116 -31.21 -19.54 -20.05
C ASP A 116 -30.02 -20.35 -20.61
N LYS A 117 -28.84 -20.02 -20.09
CA LYS A 117 -27.71 -20.88 -19.66
C LYS A 117 -26.38 -20.26 -20.02
N GLY A 118 -25.55 -20.16 -19.00
CA GLY A 118 -24.17 -19.72 -19.14
C GLY A 118 -23.34 -20.67 -19.98
N LEU A 119 -22.21 -20.15 -20.45
CA LEU A 119 -21.00 -20.93 -20.59
C LEU A 119 -19.81 -19.98 -20.58
N ALA A 120 -18.88 -20.27 -19.69
CA ALA A 120 -17.53 -19.73 -19.73
C ALA A 120 -16.87 -20.08 -21.08
N THR A 121 -16.03 -19.19 -21.59
CA THR A 121 -14.93 -19.60 -22.46
C THR A 121 -13.71 -18.79 -22.08
N ALA A 122 -12.84 -19.48 -21.35
CA ALA A 122 -11.46 -19.10 -21.12
C ALA A 122 -10.67 -19.17 -22.44
N VAL A 123 -9.85 -18.16 -22.68
CA VAL A 123 -8.65 -18.23 -23.53
C VAL A 123 -7.58 -17.44 -22.76
N LEU A 124 -6.85 -18.10 -21.87
CA LEU A 124 -5.54 -18.71 -22.14
C LEU A 124 -4.48 -17.65 -22.50
N ASN A 125 -3.72 -17.21 -21.50
CA ASN A 125 -2.32 -16.86 -21.72
C ASN A 125 -1.52 -17.43 -20.54
N GLU A 126 -0.76 -18.47 -20.86
CA GLU A 126 -0.01 -19.33 -19.94
C GLU A 126 1.33 -18.68 -19.58
N MET A 127 1.63 -18.61 -18.27
CA MET A 127 3.00 -18.72 -17.74
C MET A 127 2.90 -19.28 -16.31
N PRO A 128 3.67 -20.34 -15.96
CA PRO A 128 3.41 -21.08 -14.74
C PRO A 128 4.15 -20.41 -13.57
N ASN A 129 3.42 -19.74 -12.70
CA ASN A 129 3.83 -19.68 -11.30
C ASN A 129 2.80 -20.47 -10.51
N SER A 130 3.24 -21.63 -10.01
CA SER A 130 2.43 -22.61 -9.28
C SER A 130 1.86 -21.99 -8.00
N GLN A 131 0.74 -21.28 -8.12
CA GLN A 131 -0.15 -20.99 -7.02
C GLN A 131 -1.04 -22.22 -6.84
N THR A 132 -0.59 -23.13 -5.98
CA THR A 132 -1.52 -24.02 -5.31
C THR A 132 -2.38 -23.16 -4.36
N PRO A 133 -3.71 -23.33 -4.32
CA PRO A 133 -4.55 -22.69 -3.31
C PRO A 133 -4.39 -23.50 -2.02
N ALA A 134 -3.22 -23.42 -1.40
CA ALA A 134 -2.98 -24.08 -0.14
C ALA A 134 -3.59 -23.21 0.96
N LEU A 135 -4.73 -23.66 1.46
CA LEU A 135 -5.21 -23.51 2.83
C LEU A 135 -4.16 -22.83 3.71
N SER A 136 -4.42 -21.60 4.18
CA SER A 136 -3.49 -20.80 4.99
C SER A 136 -3.32 -21.42 6.38
N VAL A 137 -2.69 -22.60 6.42
CA VAL A 137 -2.13 -23.19 7.62
C VAL A 137 -0.89 -22.38 7.91
N THR A 138 -0.85 -21.72 9.07
CA THR A 138 0.37 -21.08 9.56
C THR A 138 1.43 -22.16 9.73
N LYS A 139 2.31 -22.30 8.74
CA LYS A 139 3.39 -23.29 8.76
C LYS A 139 4.34 -22.92 9.90
N LYS A 140 4.73 -23.91 10.70
CA LYS A 140 5.73 -23.76 11.77
C LYS A 140 6.89 -24.70 11.46
N LEU A 141 8.11 -24.22 11.61
CA LEU A 141 9.33 -25.01 11.43
C LEU A 141 9.85 -25.45 12.80
N LYS A 142 10.13 -26.73 12.98
CA LYS A 142 10.82 -27.26 14.16
C LYS A 142 12.22 -27.71 13.76
N ILE A 143 13.24 -27.15 14.39
CA ILE A 143 14.65 -27.53 14.19
C ILE A 143 15.10 -28.30 15.42
N TYR A 144 15.64 -29.49 15.21
CA TYR A 144 16.26 -30.32 16.24
C TYR A 144 17.77 -30.18 16.10
N ARG A 145 18.43 -29.66 17.14
CA ARG A 145 19.89 -29.56 17.20
C ARG A 145 20.41 -30.50 18.28
N THR A 146 21.25 -31.44 17.88
CA THR A 146 21.93 -32.38 18.78
C THR A 146 23.34 -31.89 19.03
N TYR A 147 23.71 -31.70 20.29
CA TYR A 147 25.04 -31.32 20.73
C TYR A 147 25.67 -32.47 21.48
N ARG A 148 26.92 -32.79 21.14
CA ARG A 148 27.71 -33.81 21.83
C ARG A 148 28.79 -33.13 22.65
N ALA A 149 28.76 -33.31 23.96
CA ALA A 149 29.76 -32.78 24.87
C ALA A 149 30.99 -33.73 24.96
N GLU A 150 32.11 -33.22 25.48
CA GLU A 150 33.38 -33.95 25.58
C GLU A 150 33.31 -35.18 26.50
N ASP A 151 32.36 -35.18 27.44
CA ASP A 151 32.03 -36.29 28.33
C ASP A 151 31.21 -37.41 27.64
N GLY A 152 30.85 -37.23 26.36
CA GLY A 152 30.02 -38.14 25.59
C GLY A 152 28.53 -37.95 25.78
N THR A 153 28.09 -36.96 26.57
CA THR A 153 26.67 -36.66 26.79
C THR A 153 26.09 -35.96 25.56
N GLU A 154 24.97 -36.49 25.03
CA GLU A 154 24.23 -35.88 23.93
C GLU A 154 23.02 -35.10 24.45
N THR A 155 22.95 -33.81 24.12
CA THR A 155 21.83 -32.93 24.48
C THR A 155 21.11 -32.48 23.22
N THR A 156 19.78 -32.59 23.21
CA THR A 156 18.95 -32.16 22.07
C THR A 156 18.18 -30.89 22.42
N ARG A 157 18.37 -29.84 21.63
CA ARG A 157 17.59 -28.60 21.71
C ARG A 157 16.56 -28.56 20.58
N VAL A 158 15.32 -28.19 20.91
CA VAL A 158 14.25 -28.00 19.93
C VAL A 158 13.93 -26.52 19.80
N GLU A 159 14.09 -26.00 18.59
CA GLU A 159 13.76 -24.61 18.23
C GLU A 159 12.48 -24.59 17.38
N VAL A 160 11.51 -23.75 17.75
CA VAL A 160 10.24 -23.63 17.02
C VAL A 160 10.14 -22.24 16.40
N ILE A 161 10.16 -22.17 15.07
CA ILE A 161 10.06 -20.93 14.29
C ILE A 161 8.65 -20.79 13.73
N THR A 162 8.03 -19.65 14.02
CA THR A 162 6.68 -19.28 13.56
C THR A 162 6.69 -18.17 12.51
N ARG A 163 7.81 -17.47 12.33
CA ARG A 163 7.95 -16.37 11.37
C ARG A 163 8.12 -16.93 9.95
N GLN A 164 7.15 -16.68 9.08
CA GLN A 164 7.12 -17.24 7.72
C GLN A 164 8.36 -16.87 6.89
N GLN A 165 8.82 -15.62 6.96
CA GLN A 165 10.02 -15.17 6.23
C GLN A 165 11.28 -15.98 6.59
N LEU A 166 11.43 -16.36 7.86
CA LEU A 166 12.55 -17.19 8.31
C LEU A 166 12.40 -18.64 7.84
N ILE A 167 11.17 -19.17 7.82
CA ILE A 167 10.88 -20.50 7.29
C ILE A 167 11.23 -20.57 5.80
N ASP A 168 10.78 -19.58 5.03
CA ASP A 168 11.03 -19.52 3.59
C ASP A 168 12.51 -19.35 3.27
N ALA A 169 13.22 -18.52 4.02
CA ALA A 169 14.66 -18.35 3.88
C ALA A 169 15.41 -19.65 4.21
N TYR A 170 15.08 -20.30 5.33
CA TYR A 170 15.70 -21.56 5.75
C TYR A 170 15.51 -22.66 4.70
N VAL A 171 14.28 -22.84 4.21
CA VAL A 171 13.97 -23.81 3.16
C VAL A 171 14.73 -23.49 1.87
N ARG A 172 14.79 -22.21 1.47
CA ARG A 172 15.51 -21.79 0.27
C ARG A 172 17.01 -22.09 0.36
N ILE A 173 17.63 -21.80 1.50
CA ILE A 173 19.05 -22.10 1.74
C ILE A 173 19.24 -23.62 1.72
N ARG A 174 18.43 -24.39 2.45
CA ARG A 174 18.57 -25.86 2.49
C ARG A 174 18.33 -26.55 1.14
N THR A 175 17.57 -25.91 0.23
CA THR A 175 17.32 -26.44 -1.12
C THR A 175 18.45 -26.09 -2.11
N ARG A 176 19.10 -24.93 -1.93
CA ARG A 176 20.05 -24.39 -2.91
C ARG A 176 21.51 -24.50 -2.50
N CYS A 177 21.77 -24.63 -1.21
CA CYS A 177 23.11 -24.70 -0.63
C CYS A 177 23.41 -26.12 -0.15
N ASP A 178 24.69 -26.50 -0.22
CA ASP A 178 25.17 -27.80 0.23
C ASP A 178 24.98 -27.99 1.74
N GLU A 179 24.99 -29.25 2.19
CA GLU A 179 24.73 -29.60 3.59
C GLU A 179 25.74 -28.98 4.58
N THR A 180 26.94 -28.62 4.11
CA THR A 180 28.01 -27.98 4.91
C THR A 180 27.74 -26.52 5.23
N PHE A 181 26.74 -25.88 4.62
CA PHE A 181 26.45 -24.46 4.82
C PHE A 181 25.73 -24.14 6.15
N ILE A 182 25.02 -25.11 6.75
CA ILE A 182 24.18 -24.92 7.95
C ILE A 182 24.50 -25.96 9.02
#